data_AF-A0A7S1GN63-F1
#
_entry.id   AF-A0A7S1GN63-F1
#
_cell.length_a   1.000
_cell.length_b   1.000
_cell.length_c   1.000
_cell.angle_alpha   90.00
_cell.angle_beta   90.00
_cell.angle_gamma   90.00
#
_symmetry.space_group_name_H-M   'P 1'
#
loop_
_entity.id
_entity.type
_entity.pdbx_description
1 polymer ?
#
loop_
_entity_poly.entity_id
_entity_poly.type
_entity_poly.pdbx_seq_one_letter_code
_entity_poly.pdbx_strand_id
1 'polypeptide(L)'
;PEAFERRRAVERKHGRVAMAAVVGTIVHNNHIVFDGYLSPSNNLKFSDVPTGFKGIFTVPVEGIIQILLFFALVELAWMPASKYDGDYGVGYFGTEIEDPEEKVRKLNVELNNGRAAMLGIFGNMVAECSTGETMYEQYANGHVLPF
;
A
#
# COMPACT_ATOMS: atom_id res chain seq x y z
N PRO A 1 -10.85 25.13 -11.57
CA PRO A 1 -10.91 25.66 -10.19
C PRO A 1 -9.60 25.39 -9.42
N GLU A 2 -9.13 26.37 -8.65
CA GLU A 2 -7.77 26.41 -8.04
C GLU A 2 -7.43 25.17 -7.18
N ALA A 3 -8.40 24.57 -6.49
CA ALA A 3 -8.17 23.40 -5.64
C ALA A 3 -8.04 22.07 -6.41
N PHE A 4 -8.38 22.02 -7.69
CA PHE A 4 -8.48 20.77 -8.44
C PHE A 4 -7.12 20.08 -8.62
N GLU A 5 -6.07 20.84 -8.90
CA GLU A 5 -4.71 20.32 -9.12
C GLU A 5 -4.22 19.51 -7.91
N ARG A 6 -4.30 20.13 -6.72
CA ARG A 6 -3.96 19.46 -5.46
C ARG A 6 -4.86 18.26 -5.20
N ARG A 7 -6.17 18.35 -5.41
CA ARG A 7 -7.10 17.22 -5.18
C ARG A 7 -6.77 16.02 -6.08
N ARG A 8 -6.43 16.25 -7.35
CA ARG A 8 -6.02 15.19 -8.26
C ARG A 8 -4.67 14.58 -7.86
N ALA A 9 -3.71 15.38 -7.42
CA ALA A 9 -2.44 14.87 -6.90
C ALA A 9 -2.65 13.98 -5.66
N VAL A 10 -3.52 14.41 -4.74
CA VAL A 10 -3.85 13.66 -3.51
C VAL A 10 -4.60 12.37 -3.82
N GLU A 11 -5.58 12.39 -4.74
CA GLU A 11 -6.30 11.20 -5.21
C GLU A 11 -5.33 10.15 -5.78
N ARG A 12 -4.38 10.59 -6.62
CA ARG A 12 -3.36 9.72 -7.18
C ARG A 12 -2.43 9.15 -6.11
N LYS A 13 -2.01 9.99 -5.15
CA LYS A 13 -1.12 9.56 -4.06
C LYS A 13 -1.77 8.49 -3.18
N HIS A 14 -3.02 8.69 -2.76
CA HIS A 14 -3.76 7.68 -1.99
C HIS A 14 -4.01 6.42 -2.81
N GLY A 15 -4.33 6.55 -4.10
CA GLY A 15 -4.47 5.42 -5.01
C GLY A 15 -3.20 4.58 -5.11
N ARG A 16 -2.02 5.21 -5.27
CA ARG A 16 -0.71 4.52 -5.32
C ARG A 16 -0.39 3.76 -4.05
N VAL A 17 -0.59 4.39 -2.88
CA VAL A 17 -0.39 3.74 -1.57
C VAL A 17 -1.36 2.57 -1.39
N ALA A 18 -2.64 2.76 -1.73
CA ALA A 18 -3.65 1.71 -1.60
C ALA A 18 -3.38 0.52 -2.54
N MET A 19 -2.95 0.76 -3.78
CA MET A 19 -2.59 -0.32 -4.71
C MET A 19 -1.44 -1.18 -4.15
N ALA A 20 -0.39 -0.55 -3.61
CA ALA A 20 0.71 -1.27 -2.97
C ALA A 20 0.24 -2.03 -1.71
N ALA A 21 -0.64 -1.41 -0.91
CA ALA A 21 -1.21 -2.04 0.27
C ALA A 21 -2.05 -3.28 -0.07
N VAL A 22 -2.85 -3.27 -1.16
CA VAL A 22 -3.65 -4.44 -1.55
C VAL A 22 -2.74 -5.62 -1.87
N VAL A 23 -1.66 -5.37 -2.62
CA VAL A 23 -0.65 -6.41 -2.89
C VAL A 23 -0.03 -6.90 -1.58
N GLY A 24 0.31 -6.00 -0.65
CA GLY A 24 0.81 -6.35 0.68
C GLY A 24 -0.16 -7.25 1.46
N THR A 25 -1.45 -6.91 1.51
CA THR A 25 -2.49 -7.72 2.15
C THR A 25 -2.54 -9.13 1.56
N ILE A 26 -2.50 -9.26 0.23
CA ILE A 26 -2.54 -10.56 -0.45
C ILE A 26 -1.27 -11.37 -0.16
N VAL A 27 -0.09 -10.76 -0.27
CA VAL A 27 1.20 -11.42 -0.04
C VAL A 27 1.31 -11.94 1.38
N HIS A 28 0.97 -11.09 2.38
CA HIS A 28 1.04 -11.47 3.79
C HIS A 28 0.06 -12.61 4.12
N ASN A 29 -1.19 -12.55 3.65
CA ASN A 29 -2.19 -13.58 3.93
C ASN A 29 -1.99 -14.89 3.13
N ASN A 30 -1.12 -14.89 2.10
CA ASN A 30 -0.65 -16.12 1.47
C ASN A 30 0.57 -16.73 2.18
N HIS A 31 0.98 -16.19 3.33
CA HIS A 31 2.16 -16.61 4.08
C HIS A 31 3.44 -16.62 3.23
N ILE A 32 3.54 -15.70 2.27
CA ILE A 32 4.77 -15.45 1.53
C ILE A 32 5.65 -14.57 2.42
N VAL A 33 6.53 -15.22 3.18
CA VAL A 33 7.31 -14.60 4.24
C VAL A 33 8.80 -14.77 3.95
N PHE A 34 9.62 -13.80 4.37
CA PHE A 34 11.07 -13.97 4.35
C PHE A 34 11.51 -14.95 5.44
N ASP A 35 12.36 -15.90 5.09
CA ASP A 35 12.96 -16.78 6.09
C ASP A 35 13.95 -16.00 6.97
N GLY A 36 13.71 -16.02 8.29
CA GLY A 36 14.65 -15.47 9.28
C GLY A 36 14.03 -14.48 10.27
N TYR A 37 14.91 -13.65 10.83
CA TYR A 37 14.59 -12.72 11.91
C TYR A 37 14.34 -11.31 11.40
N LEU A 38 13.17 -10.74 11.76
CA LEU A 38 12.88 -9.32 11.60
C LEU A 38 13.71 -8.50 12.59
N SER A 39 13.82 -8.97 13.84
CA SER A 39 14.62 -8.33 14.88
C SER A 39 15.33 -9.39 15.73
N PRO A 40 16.65 -9.60 15.52
CA PRO A 40 17.43 -10.52 16.35
C PRO A 40 17.46 -10.12 17.82
N SER A 41 17.50 -8.81 18.12
CA SER A 41 17.51 -8.29 19.50
C SER A 41 16.23 -8.57 20.26
N ASN A 42 15.08 -8.59 19.57
CA ASN A 42 13.78 -8.91 20.15
C ASN A 42 13.36 -10.37 19.91
N ASN A 43 14.23 -11.20 19.31
CA ASN A 43 13.96 -12.58 18.91
C ASN A 43 12.65 -12.72 18.10
N LEU A 44 12.36 -11.76 17.23
CA LEU A 44 11.14 -11.69 16.42
C LEU A 44 11.42 -12.16 14.99
N LYS A 45 10.72 -13.21 14.53
CA LYS A 45 10.79 -13.67 13.14
C LYS A 45 9.76 -12.99 12.26
N PHE A 46 9.99 -12.99 10.95
CA PHE A 46 8.99 -12.49 10.00
C PHE A 46 7.70 -13.33 10.04
N SER A 47 7.81 -14.64 10.34
CA SER A 47 6.66 -15.54 10.49
C SER A 47 5.79 -15.24 11.72
N ASP A 48 6.34 -14.53 12.70
CA ASP A 48 5.66 -14.24 13.97
C ASP A 48 4.81 -12.96 13.88
N VAL A 49 4.96 -12.19 12.79
CA VAL A 49 4.20 -10.96 12.54
C VAL A 49 2.81 -11.31 12.02
N PRO A 50 1.72 -10.82 12.65
CA PRO A 50 0.36 -11.01 12.17
C PRO A 50 0.16 -10.48 10.75
N THR A 51 -0.60 -11.19 9.93
CA THR A 51 -0.81 -10.87 8.50
C THR A 51 -1.85 -9.77 8.26
N GLY A 52 -2.74 -9.52 9.23
CA GLY A 52 -3.75 -8.46 9.17
C GLY A 52 -3.22 -7.09 9.59
N PHE A 53 -4.10 -6.10 9.76
CA PHE A 53 -3.73 -4.71 10.04
C PHE A 53 -2.89 -4.53 11.33
N LYS A 54 -2.96 -5.51 12.24
CA LYS A 54 -2.20 -5.50 13.50
C LYS A 54 -0.70 -5.72 13.30
N GLY A 55 -0.25 -6.18 12.13
CA GLY A 55 1.17 -6.47 11.87
C GLY A 55 2.10 -5.28 12.07
N ILE A 56 1.63 -4.05 11.78
CA ILE A 56 2.45 -2.85 11.98
C ILE A 56 2.76 -2.59 13.47
N PHE A 57 1.87 -3.02 14.38
CA PHE A 57 2.05 -2.83 15.82
C PHE A 57 3.02 -3.83 16.45
N THR A 58 3.38 -4.90 15.74
CA THR A 58 4.42 -5.85 16.19
C THR A 58 5.82 -5.46 15.76
N VAL A 59 5.95 -4.51 14.82
CA VAL A 59 7.25 -4.01 14.40
C VAL A 59 7.85 -3.16 15.52
N PRO A 60 9.11 -3.40 15.93
CA PRO A 60 9.79 -2.60 16.95
C PRO A 60 9.87 -1.11 16.55
N VAL A 61 9.87 -0.23 17.55
CA VAL A 61 9.87 1.22 17.35
C VAL A 61 11.07 1.67 16.52
N GLU A 62 12.24 1.05 16.70
CA GLU A 62 13.44 1.34 15.92
C GLU A 62 13.23 1.07 14.42
N GLY A 63 12.52 -0.01 14.09
CA GLY A 63 12.16 -0.34 12.71
C GLY A 63 11.18 0.68 12.11
N ILE A 64 10.19 1.11 12.89
CA ILE A 64 9.27 2.18 12.46
C ILE A 64 10.01 3.49 12.20
N ILE A 65 10.96 3.86 13.05
CA ILE A 65 11.80 5.06 12.85
C ILE A 65 12.62 4.94 11.56
N GLN A 66 13.21 3.78 11.29
CA GLN A 66 13.95 3.53 10.04
C GLN A 66 13.06 3.73 8.80
N ILE A 67 11.83 3.19 8.83
CA ILE A 67 10.83 3.35 7.76
C ILE A 67 10.48 4.84 7.57
N LEU A 68 10.17 5.55 8.66
CA LEU A 68 9.80 6.96 8.60
C LEU A 68 10.94 7.84 8.07
N LEU A 69 12.18 7.61 8.50
CA LEU A 69 13.33 8.37 8.01
C LEU A 69 13.58 8.12 6.52
N PHE A 70 13.49 6.86 6.09
CA PHE A 70 13.64 6.52 4.67
C PHE A 70 12.57 7.19 3.81
N PHE A 71 11.29 7.05 4.18
CA PHE A 71 10.20 7.65 3.41
C PHE A 71 10.15 9.18 3.54
N ALA A 72 10.65 9.78 4.62
CA ALA A 72 10.84 11.22 4.71
C ALA A 72 11.86 11.72 3.66
N LEU A 73 12.98 11.03 3.48
CA LEU A 73 13.95 11.36 2.43
C LEU A 73 13.35 11.19 1.03
N VAL A 74 12.66 10.07 0.80
CA VAL A 74 12.00 9.81 -0.49
C VAL A 74 10.96 10.88 -0.79
N GLU A 75 10.07 11.19 0.15
CA GLU A 75 8.93 12.08 -0.08
C GLU A 75 9.28 13.57 -0.10
N LEU A 76 10.40 13.97 0.53
CA LEU A 76 10.81 15.37 0.57
C LEU A 76 11.91 15.72 -0.44
N ALA A 77 12.80 14.78 -0.78
CA ALA A 77 13.96 15.05 -1.63
C ALA A 77 13.85 14.39 -3.02
N TRP A 78 13.65 13.07 -3.07
CA TRP A 78 13.78 12.32 -4.34
C TRP A 78 12.51 12.31 -5.18
N MET A 79 11.36 12.14 -4.53
CA MET A 79 10.03 12.09 -5.14
C MET A 79 9.10 13.06 -4.40
N PRO A 80 9.34 14.38 -4.54
CA PRO A 80 8.71 15.40 -3.71
C PRO A 80 7.19 15.38 -3.83
N ALA A 81 6.47 15.15 -2.73
CA ALA A 81 4.99 15.16 -2.74
C ALA A 81 4.38 16.54 -3.04
N SER A 82 5.18 17.61 -2.95
CA SER A 82 4.82 18.97 -3.38
C SER A 82 4.75 19.13 -4.90
N LYS A 83 5.31 18.18 -5.67
CA LYS A 83 5.24 18.16 -7.13
C LYS A 83 3.90 17.54 -7.58
N TYR A 84 2.90 18.39 -7.84
CA TYR A 84 1.53 17.95 -8.11
C TYR A 84 1.29 17.32 -9.48
N ASP A 85 2.23 17.44 -10.41
CA ASP A 85 2.15 16.69 -11.67
C ASP A 85 2.22 15.17 -11.45
N GLY A 86 2.80 14.72 -10.33
CA GLY A 86 2.99 13.33 -9.92
C GLY A 86 3.87 12.51 -10.88
N ASP A 87 4.64 13.17 -11.73
CA ASP A 87 5.61 12.60 -12.64
C ASP A 87 7.02 12.81 -12.08
N TYR A 88 7.60 11.75 -11.53
CA TYR A 88 8.89 11.81 -10.86
C TYR A 88 10.06 11.43 -11.77
N GLY A 89 9.85 11.33 -13.09
CA GLY A 89 10.93 11.09 -14.06
C GLY A 89 11.32 9.63 -14.27
N VAL A 90 10.43 8.68 -13.91
CA VAL A 90 10.67 7.23 -14.08
C VAL A 90 9.97 6.67 -15.34
N GLY A 91 8.91 7.31 -15.83
CA GLY A 91 8.10 6.78 -16.93
C GLY A 91 7.36 5.48 -16.57
N TYR A 92 6.70 4.87 -17.56
CA TYR A 92 6.07 3.56 -17.42
C TYR A 92 7.13 2.48 -17.68
N PHE A 93 7.53 1.76 -16.63
CA PHE A 93 8.64 0.79 -16.68
C PHE A 93 9.95 1.37 -17.26
N GLY A 94 10.29 2.61 -16.92
CA GLY A 94 11.52 3.26 -17.40
C GLY A 94 11.39 3.99 -18.74
N THR A 95 10.23 3.91 -19.40
CA THR A 95 10.00 4.47 -20.74
C THR A 95 8.86 5.46 -20.76
N GLU A 96 9.02 6.55 -21.51
CA GLU A 96 7.92 7.48 -21.76
C GLU A 96 6.96 6.90 -22.79
N ILE A 97 5.68 7.19 -22.62
CA ILE A 97 4.64 6.81 -23.59
C ILE A 97 4.53 7.95 -24.58
N GLU A 98 5.06 7.74 -25.79
CA GLU A 98 5.08 8.75 -26.85
C GLU A 98 3.67 9.04 -27.41
N ASP A 99 2.84 7.99 -27.54
CA ASP A 99 1.47 8.12 -28.03
C ASP A 99 0.58 8.84 -26.99
N PRO A 100 0.01 10.03 -27.32
CA PRO A 100 -0.85 10.76 -26.41
C PRO A 100 -2.10 9.99 -26.00
N GLU A 101 -2.69 9.18 -26.89
CA GLU A 101 -3.91 8.44 -26.61
C GLU A 101 -3.63 7.30 -25.63
N GLU A 102 -2.56 6.53 -25.86
CA GLU A 102 -2.11 5.50 -24.92
C GLU A 102 -1.73 6.08 -23.55
N LYS A 103 -1.08 7.25 -23.52
CA LYS A 103 -0.71 7.93 -22.27
C LYS A 103 -1.95 8.26 -21.44
N VAL A 104 -2.96 8.88 -22.04
CA VAL A 104 -4.23 9.19 -21.36
C VAL A 104 -4.92 7.92 -20.89
N ARG A 105 -4.94 6.86 -21.71
CA ARG A 105 -5.51 5.57 -21.34
C ARG A 105 -4.84 4.98 -20.10
N LYS A 106 -3.51 4.90 -20.05
CA LYS A 106 -2.79 4.31 -18.91
C LYS A 106 -2.91 5.15 -17.64
N LEU A 107 -2.95 6.48 -17.75
CA LEU A 107 -3.23 7.36 -16.60
C LEU A 107 -4.63 7.11 -16.02
N ASN A 108 -5.64 6.86 -16.87
CA ASN A 108 -6.97 6.49 -16.42
C ASN A 108 -6.99 5.10 -15.76
N VAL A 109 -6.21 4.14 -16.26
CA VAL A 109 -6.05 2.82 -15.64
C VAL A 109 -5.45 2.94 -14.24
N GLU A 110 -4.38 3.71 -14.07
CA GLU A 110 -3.78 3.98 -12.75
C GLU A 110 -4.81 4.56 -11.78
N LEU A 111 -5.59 5.55 -12.23
CA LEU A 111 -6.57 6.21 -11.38
C LEU A 111 -7.71 5.28 -10.98
N ASN A 112 -8.25 4.50 -11.92
CA ASN A 112 -9.38 3.59 -11.65
C ASN A 112 -8.96 2.42 -10.76
N ASN A 113 -7.78 1.83 -10.99
CA ASN A 113 -7.24 0.81 -10.09
C ASN A 113 -6.93 1.40 -8.71
N GLY A 114 -6.41 2.62 -8.63
CA GLY A 114 -6.20 3.34 -7.38
C GLY A 114 -7.50 3.56 -6.60
N ARG A 115 -8.58 3.96 -7.28
CA ARG A 115 -9.92 4.12 -6.67
C ARG A 115 -10.47 2.81 -6.13
N ALA A 116 -10.37 1.73 -6.90
CA ALA A 116 -10.79 0.40 -6.47
C ALA A 116 -9.96 -0.07 -5.26
N ALA A 117 -8.65 0.13 -5.29
CA ALA A 117 -7.75 -0.27 -4.21
C ALA A 117 -8.03 0.49 -2.90
N MET A 118 -8.35 1.79 -2.96
CA MET A 118 -8.74 2.57 -1.78
C MET A 118 -9.98 1.97 -1.09
N LEU A 119 -10.99 1.57 -1.86
CA LEU A 119 -12.17 0.89 -1.33
C LEU A 119 -11.84 -0.53 -0.83
N GLY A 120 -10.96 -1.24 -1.53
CA GLY A 120 -10.52 -2.59 -1.14
C GLY A 120 -9.80 -2.63 0.21
N ILE A 121 -8.86 -1.72 0.44
CA ILE A 121 -8.16 -1.63 1.74
C ILE A 121 -9.09 -1.22 2.86
N PHE A 122 -9.96 -0.23 2.61
CA PHE A 122 -10.97 0.15 3.58
C PHE A 122 -11.86 -1.04 3.96
N GLY A 123 -12.33 -1.79 2.96
CA GLY A 123 -13.12 -3.00 3.18
C GLY A 123 -12.37 -4.05 4.01
N ASN A 124 -11.11 -4.34 3.67
CA ASN A 124 -10.29 -5.30 4.41
C ASN A 124 -10.08 -4.88 5.87
N MET A 125 -9.70 -3.61 6.12
CA MET A 125 -9.49 -3.11 7.48
C MET A 125 -10.76 -3.16 8.34
N VAL A 126 -11.90 -2.80 7.76
CA VAL A 126 -13.20 -2.86 8.46
C VAL A 126 -13.60 -4.30 8.73
N ALA A 127 -13.45 -5.19 7.76
CA ALA A 127 -13.77 -6.61 7.92
C ALA A 127 -12.91 -7.28 8.99
N GLU A 128 -11.58 -7.09 8.96
CA GLU A 128 -10.67 -7.63 9.98
C GLU A 128 -10.96 -7.07 11.39
N CYS A 129 -11.33 -5.78 11.48
CA CYS A 129 -11.69 -5.17 12.75
C CYS A 129 -13.02 -5.72 13.28
N SER A 130 -14.02 -5.89 12.42
CA SER A 130 -15.36 -6.33 12.81
C SER A 130 -15.44 -7.82 13.12
N THR A 131 -14.75 -8.66 12.35
CA THR A 131 -14.72 -10.13 12.54
C THR A 131 -13.72 -10.54 13.61
N GLY A 132 -12.68 -9.74 13.84
CA GLY A 132 -11.55 -10.11 14.69
C GLY A 132 -10.58 -11.11 14.05
N GLU A 133 -10.83 -11.50 12.80
CA GLU A 133 -10.08 -12.49 12.03
C GLU A 133 -9.31 -11.79 10.89
N THR A 134 -8.13 -12.30 10.56
CA THR A 134 -7.38 -11.92 9.35
C THR A 134 -8.14 -12.36 8.10
N MET A 135 -7.79 -11.78 6.94
CA MET A 135 -8.36 -12.22 5.67
C MET A 135 -8.18 -13.74 5.46
N TYR A 136 -6.99 -14.30 5.76
CA TYR A 136 -6.75 -15.74 5.67
C TYR A 136 -7.72 -16.56 6.54
N GLU A 137 -7.88 -16.16 7.80
CA GLU A 137 -8.75 -16.86 8.75
C GLU A 137 -10.22 -16.84 8.32
N GLN A 138 -10.72 -15.71 7.80
CA GLN A 138 -12.09 -15.61 7.30
C GLN A 138 -12.36 -16.62 6.18
N TYR A 139 -11.44 -16.75 5.21
CA TYR A 139 -11.58 -17.73 4.13
C TYR A 139 -11.39 -19.17 4.61
N ALA A 140 -10.44 -19.43 5.52
CA ALA A 140 -10.19 -20.76 6.07
C ALA A 140 -11.38 -21.28 6.90
N ASN A 141 -12.04 -20.40 7.66
CA ASN A 141 -13.20 -20.71 8.49
C ASN A 141 -14.52 -20.69 7.70
N GLY A 142 -14.51 -20.29 6.43
CA GLY A 142 -15.72 -20.13 5.62
C GLY A 142 -16.60 -18.95 6.07
N HIS A 143 -16.05 -18.01 6.84
CA HIS A 143 -16.71 -16.80 7.34
C HIS A 143 -16.74 -15.70 6.27
N VAL A 144 -17.24 -16.07 5.09
CA VAL A 144 -17.46 -15.16 3.95
C VAL A 144 -18.85 -14.52 3.97
N LEU A 145 -19.75 -15.07 4.79
CA LEU A 145 -21.05 -14.47 5.08
C LEU A 145 -20.87 -13.38 6.14
N PRO A 146 -21.62 -12.28 6.08
CA PRO A 146 -21.39 -11.12 6.94
C PRO A 146 -21.66 -11.35 8.45
N PHE A 147 -22.01 -12.56 8.90
CA PHE A 147 -22.23 -12.97 10.29
C PHE A 147 -22.11 -14.50 10.43
#